data_AF-A0A9N9XS02-F1
#
_entry.id   AF-A0A9N9XS02-F1
#
_cell.length_a   1.000
_cell.length_b   1.000
_cell.length_c   1.000
_cell.angle_alpha   90.00
_cell.angle_beta   90.00
_cell.angle_gamma   90.00
#
_symmetry.space_group_name_H-M   'P 1'
#
loop_
_entity.id
_entity.type
_entity.pdbx_description
1 polymer ?
#
loop_
_entity_poly.entity_id
_entity_poly.type
_entity_poly.pdbx_seq_one_letter_code
_entity_poly.pdbx_strand_id
1 'polypeptide(L)'
;MKSQKFLHLMVVIIVIALCSQEVECRRKILMGRKTINRTYLRGMAVPAYVLIILVGIGQIILGAIMYIVLRKVIISRPISGSYSVAPTSEP
;
A
#
# COMPACT_ATOMS: atom_id res chain seq x y z
N MET A 1 20.14 6.01 26.62
CA MET A 1 20.21 7.37 26.02
C MET A 1 20.01 7.43 24.50
N LYS A 2 20.40 6.43 23.70
CA LYS A 2 20.30 6.45 22.22
C LYS A 2 18.84 6.43 21.70
N SER A 3 17.96 5.64 22.34
CA SER A 3 16.53 5.56 22.01
C SER A 3 15.79 6.89 22.21
N GLN A 4 16.12 7.66 23.26
CA GLN A 4 15.51 8.98 23.47
C GLN A 4 15.91 9.97 22.39
N LYS A 5 17.18 10.01 21.98
CA LYS A 5 17.63 10.85 20.84
C LYS A 5 16.96 10.45 19.52
N PHE A 6 16.73 9.14 19.31
CA PHE A 6 16.01 8.62 18.15
C PHE A 6 14.53 9.01 18.15
N LEU A 7 13.86 8.96 19.30
CA LEU A 7 12.48 9.43 19.46
C LEU A 7 12.34 10.92 19.16
N HIS A 8 13.25 11.75 19.69
CA HIS A 8 13.24 13.19 19.41
C HIS A 8 13.47 13.48 17.92
N LEU A 9 14.40 12.76 17.28
CA LEU A 9 14.64 12.88 15.84
C LEU A 9 13.38 12.50 15.02
N MET A 10 12.70 11.41 15.38
CA MET A 10 11.46 10.98 14.72
C MET A 10 10.34 12.01 14.85
N VAL A 11 10.16 12.59 16.04
CA VAL A 11 9.17 13.65 16.27
C VAL A 11 9.48 14.87 15.39
N VAL A 12 10.74 15.28 15.30
CA VAL A 12 11.16 16.40 14.43
C VAL A 12 10.90 16.11 12.95
N ILE A 13 11.18 14.88 12.48
CA ILE A 13 10.93 14.47 11.10
C ILE A 13 9.42 14.45 10.79
N ILE A 14 8.59 13.97 11.72
CA ILE A 14 7.12 13.99 11.60
C ILE A 14 6.60 15.42 11.53
N VAL A 15 7.12 16.32 12.36
CA VAL A 15 6.77 17.75 12.34
C VAL A 15 7.16 18.40 11.01
N ILE A 16 8.36 18.13 10.49
CA ILE A 16 8.80 18.63 9.18
C ILE A 16 7.93 18.06 8.04
N ALA A 17 7.55 16.79 8.12
CA ALA A 17 6.70 16.14 7.12
C ALA A 17 5.27 16.73 7.11
N LEU A 18 4.71 17.03 8.28
CA LEU A 18 3.44 17.75 8.42
C LEU A 18 3.52 19.17 7.85
N CYS A 19 4.66 19.84 8.02
CA CYS A 19 4.89 21.17 7.44
C CYS A 19 5.20 21.16 5.93
N SER A 20 5.35 19.99 5.28
CA SER A 20 5.83 19.88 3.88
C SER A 20 4.72 19.70 2.82
N GLN A 21 3.45 19.94 3.14
CA GLN A 21 2.33 19.67 2.22
C GLN A 21 2.17 20.64 1.03
N GLU A 22 2.73 21.85 1.07
CA GLU A 22 2.11 22.99 0.34
C GLU A 22 2.98 23.61 -0.78
N VAL A 23 4.25 23.24 -0.92
CA VAL A 23 5.18 23.96 -1.83
C VAL A 23 4.94 23.70 -3.33
N GLU A 24 4.34 22.57 -3.71
CA GLU A 24 3.99 22.26 -5.11
C GLU A 24 2.65 22.88 -5.57
N CYS A 25 1.67 23.07 -4.67
CA CYS A 25 0.45 23.83 -4.98
C CYS A 25 0.78 25.30 -5.30
N ARG A 26 1.78 25.86 -4.61
CA ARG A 26 2.31 27.21 -4.84
C ARG A 26 2.89 27.38 -6.26
N ARG A 27 3.53 26.34 -6.82
CA ARG A 27 4.10 26.37 -8.18
C ARG A 27 3.05 26.25 -9.29
N LYS A 28 1.92 25.58 -9.04
CA LYS A 28 0.80 25.45 -10.00
C LYS A 28 -0.19 26.63 -9.97
N ILE A 29 -0.31 27.34 -8.85
CA ILE A 29 -1.15 28.55 -8.72
C ILE A 29 -0.55 29.78 -9.41
N LEU A 30 0.78 29.88 -9.46
CA LEU A 30 1.47 31.02 -10.06
C LEU A 30 1.47 31.01 -11.60
N MET A 31 1.00 29.94 -12.24
CA MET A 31 0.75 29.85 -13.69
C MET A 31 -0.57 30.55 -14.10
N GLY A 32 -0.82 31.80 -13.69
CA GLY A 32 -2.05 32.55 -14.02
C GLY A 32 -2.48 32.42 -15.50
N ARG A 33 -3.75 32.60 -15.89
CA ARG A 33 -4.63 33.75 -15.65
C ARG A 33 -6.04 33.42 -16.20
N LYS A 34 -6.97 33.03 -15.33
CA LYS A 34 -8.44 33.22 -15.44
C LYS A 34 -9.06 32.33 -14.37
N THR A 35 -9.27 32.92 -13.21
CA THR A 35 -10.26 32.52 -12.20
C THR A 35 -10.59 31.04 -12.17
N ILE A 36 -9.71 30.24 -11.56
CA ILE A 36 -10.17 29.00 -10.94
C ILE A 36 -11.23 29.39 -9.91
N ASN A 37 -12.47 28.96 -10.11
CA ASN A 37 -13.56 29.21 -9.18
C ASN A 37 -13.17 28.72 -7.78
N ARG A 38 -13.38 29.59 -6.78
CA ARG A 38 -12.99 29.44 -5.36
C ARG A 38 -13.51 28.16 -4.68
N THR A 39 -14.43 27.44 -5.30
CA THR A 39 -15.10 26.25 -4.78
C THR A 39 -14.31 24.96 -5.01
N TYR A 40 -13.30 24.94 -5.90
CA TYR A 40 -12.55 23.74 -6.28
C TYR A 40 -11.27 23.48 -5.45
N LEU A 41 -10.92 24.38 -4.54
CA LEU A 41 -9.69 24.32 -3.71
C LEU A 41 -9.95 23.83 -2.29
N ARG A 42 -10.94 22.95 -2.08
CA ARG A 42 -10.94 22.15 -0.85
C ARG A 42 -9.84 21.11 -1.01
N GLY A 43 -8.64 21.46 -0.56
CA GLY A 43 -7.54 20.52 -0.42
C GLY A 43 -8.05 19.28 0.30
N MET A 44 -7.60 18.10 -0.16
CA MET A 44 -7.95 16.86 0.51
C MET A 44 -7.64 17.03 2.01
N ALA A 45 -8.60 16.68 2.88
CA ALA A 45 -8.42 16.78 4.33
C ALA A 45 -7.22 15.97 4.84
N VAL A 46 -6.74 15.05 4.00
CA VAL A 46 -5.63 14.14 4.26
C VAL A 46 -4.45 14.53 3.36
N PRO A 47 -3.22 14.62 3.92
CA PRO A 47 -2.02 14.83 3.13
C PRO A 47 -1.84 13.77 2.05
N ALA A 48 -1.32 14.15 0.90
CA ALA A 48 -1.08 13.22 -0.21
C ALA A 48 -0.18 12.03 0.20
N TYR A 49 0.84 12.27 1.03
CA TYR A 49 1.73 11.20 1.50
C TYR A 49 0.99 10.18 2.39
N VAL A 50 0.00 10.60 3.17
CA VAL A 50 -0.80 9.69 4.02
C VAL A 50 -1.66 8.77 3.16
N LEU A 51 -2.24 9.29 2.08
CA LEU A 51 -2.98 8.47 1.12
C LEU A 51 -2.09 7.42 0.46
N ILE A 52 -0.87 7.79 0.07
CA ILE A 52 0.09 6.86 -0.54
C ILE A 52 0.49 5.75 0.44
N ILE A 53 0.75 6.09 1.71
CA ILE A 53 1.07 5.11 2.75
C ILE A 53 -0.12 4.17 2.99
N LEU A 54 -1.33 4.72 3.11
CA LEU A 54 -2.55 3.94 3.33
C LEU A 54 -2.80 2.96 2.19
N VAL A 55 -2.66 3.42 0.94
CA VAL A 55 -2.77 2.58 -0.25
C VAL A 55 -1.69 1.50 -0.27
N GLY A 56 -0.45 1.85 0.08
CA GLY A 56 0.67 0.91 0.17
C GLY A 56 0.41 -0.22 1.20
N ILE A 57 -0.08 0.13 2.38
CA ILE A 57 -0.49 -0.85 3.40
C ILE A 57 -1.62 -1.74 2.87
N GLY A 58 -2.62 -1.15 2.20
CA GLY A 58 -3.72 -1.88 1.58
C GLY A 58 -3.24 -2.91 0.54
N GLN A 59 -2.26 -2.54 -0.28
CA GLN A 59 -1.66 -3.44 -1.28
C GLN A 59 -0.92 -4.63 -0.62
N ILE A 60 -0.19 -4.38 0.47
CA ILE A 60 0.50 -5.45 1.22
C ILE A 60 -0.52 -6.43 1.81
N ILE A 61 -1.59 -5.91 2.43
CA ILE A 61 -2.66 -6.73 3.02
C ILE A 61 -3.34 -7.56 1.92
N LEU A 62 -3.67 -6.94 0.78
CA LEU A 62 -4.30 -7.62 -0.35
C LEU A 62 -3.41 -8.76 -0.87
N GLY A 63 -2.11 -8.51 -1.04
CA GLY A 63 -1.15 -9.54 -1.46
C GLY A 63 -1.05 -10.70 -0.47
N ALA A 64 -1.04 -10.41 0.84
CA ALA A 64 -1.03 -11.44 1.87
C ALA A 64 -2.29 -12.32 1.84
N ILE A 65 -3.47 -11.70 1.70
CA ILE A 65 -4.74 -12.43 1.56
C ILE A 65 -4.71 -13.32 0.32
N MET A 66 -4.29 -12.78 -0.82
CA MET A 66 -4.22 -13.53 -2.07
C MET A 66 -3.28 -14.74 -1.97
N TYR A 67 -2.15 -14.59 -1.28
CA TYR A 67 -1.24 -15.71 -1.00
C TYR A 67 -1.87 -16.79 -0.12
N ILE A 68 -2.61 -16.42 0.93
CA ILE A 68 -3.29 -17.38 1.80
C ILE A 68 -4.33 -18.20 1.02
N VAL A 69 -5.10 -17.53 0.15
CA VAL A 69 -6.07 -18.19 -0.73
C VAL A 69 -5.36 -19.18 -1.65
N LEU A 70 -4.30 -18.76 -2.33
CA LEU A 70 -3.49 -19.63 -3.18
C LEU A 70 -2.97 -20.86 -2.41
N ARG A 71 -2.44 -20.64 -1.21
CA ARG A 71 -1.90 -21.71 -0.36
C ARG A 71 -2.98 -22.73 -0.01
N LYS A 72 -4.19 -22.29 0.34
CA LYS A 72 -5.29 -23.18 0.69
C LYS A 72 -5.88 -23.90 -0.52
N VAL A 73 -6.04 -23.20 -1.65
CA VAL A 73 -6.74 -23.74 -2.81
C VAL A 73 -5.87 -24.67 -3.64
N ILE A 74 -4.60 -24.32 -3.86
CA ILE A 74 -3.74 -25.05 -4.80
C ILE A 74 -2.72 -25.91 -4.04
N ILE A 75 -1.96 -25.28 -3.13
CA ILE A 75 -0.78 -25.91 -2.53
C ILE A 75 -1.15 -26.96 -1.49
N SER A 76 -2.23 -26.73 -0.72
CA SER A 76 -2.61 -27.62 0.39
C SER A 76 -3.49 -28.80 -0.03
N ARG A 77 -3.76 -28.98 -1.33
CA ARG A 77 -4.55 -30.13 -1.78
C ARG A 77 -3.68 -31.39 -1.74
N PRO A 78 -4.12 -32.46 -1.04
CA PRO A 78 -3.45 -33.74 -1.12
C PRO A 78 -3.54 -34.25 -2.57
N ILE A 79 -2.42 -34.75 -3.09
CA ILE A 79 -2.35 -35.34 -4.42
C ILE A 79 -3.04 -36.71 -4.31
N SER A 80 -4.36 -36.75 -4.50
CA SER A 80 -5.09 -38.01 -4.69
C SER A 80 -4.74 -38.55 -6.08
N GLY A 81 -3.55 -39.13 -6.20
CA GLY A 81 -3.14 -39.85 -7.39
C GLY A 81 -4.05 -41.06 -7.55
N SER A 82 -5.07 -40.95 -8.40
CA SER A 82 -5.85 -42.10 -8.86
C SER A 82 -5.01 -42.87 -9.87
N TYR A 83 -3.95 -43.52 -9.39
CA TYR A 83 -3.15 -44.43 -10.20
C TYR A 83 -3.92 -45.74 -10.31
N SER A 84 -4.60 -45.92 -11.45
CA SER A 84 -5.15 -47.23 -11.80
C SER A 84 -3.99 -48.07 -12.35
N VAL A 85 -3.53 -49.04 -11.56
CA VAL A 85 -2.67 -50.11 -12.08
C VAL A 85 -3.41 -50.83 -13.21
N ALA A 86 -2.78 -50.96 -14.37
CA ALA A 86 -3.32 -51.71 -15.49
C ALA A 86 -3.40 -53.19 -15.11
N PRO A 87 -4.51 -53.90 -15.40
CA PRO A 87 -4.62 -55.32 -15.09
C PRO A 87 -3.55 -56.08 -15.89
N THR A 88 -2.56 -56.59 -15.18
CA THR A 88 -1.54 -57.49 -15.74
C THR A 88 -2.14 -58.89 -15.69
N SER A 89 -2.61 -59.38 -16.83
CA SER A 89 -2.89 -60.79 -17.01
C SER A 89 -1.54 -61.53 -17.02
N GLU A 90 -1.09 -61.99 -15.85
CA GLU A 90 -0.02 -62.98 -15.79
C GLU A 90 -0.55 -64.33 -16.32
N PRO A 91 0.24 -65.04 -17.14
CA PRO A 91 -0.18 -66.26 -17.84
C PRO A 91 -0.36 -67.48 -16.93
#